data_AF-A0A3E1HG27-F1
#
_entry.id   AF-A0A3E1HG27-F1
#
_cell.length_a   1.000
_cell.length_b   1.000
_cell.length_c   1.000
_cell.angle_alpha   90.00
_cell.angle_beta   90.00
_cell.angle_gamma   90.00
#
_symmetry.space_group_name_H-M   'P 1'
#
loop_
_entity.id
_entity.type
_entity.pdbx_description
1 polymer ?
#
loop_
_entity_poly.entity_id
_entity_poly.type
_entity_poly.pdbx_seq_one_letter_code
_entity_poly.pdbx_strand_id
1 'polypeptide(L)'
;MASTEMEHYAGVDPAEVPSAAWGWSRINHHTWHIVGLFAIGLLLAMLRGNHVGHVENWYLIGFAALVLFVLIRDLLGRQRGWIR
;
A
#
# COMPACT_ATOMS: atom_id res chain seq x y z
N MET A 1 -27.02 24.66 -27.61
CA MET A 1 -25.91 23.69 -27.63
C MET A 1 -26.01 22.89 -26.36
N ALA A 2 -26.40 21.61 -26.44
CA ALA A 2 -26.37 20.73 -25.27
C ALA A 2 -24.93 20.24 -25.12
N SER A 3 -24.15 20.89 -24.27
CA SER A 3 -22.89 20.32 -23.80
C SER A 3 -23.27 19.14 -22.91
N THR A 4 -23.13 17.92 -23.41
CA THR A 4 -23.06 16.75 -22.56
C THR A 4 -21.77 16.88 -21.75
N GLU A 5 -21.84 17.59 -20.61
CA GLU A 5 -20.79 17.53 -19.61
C GLU A 5 -20.76 16.08 -19.13
N MET A 6 -19.82 15.32 -19.68
CA MET A 6 -19.47 14.01 -19.19
C MET A 6 -18.96 14.23 -17.77
N GLU A 7 -19.72 13.83 -16.74
CA GLU A 7 -19.20 13.82 -15.38
C GLU A 7 -17.87 13.05 -15.39
N HIS A 8 -16.78 13.75 -15.07
CA HIS A 8 -15.47 13.13 -14.96
C HIS A 8 -15.46 12.26 -13.72
N TYR A 9 -15.77 10.97 -13.89
CA TYR A 9 -15.66 10.00 -12.81
C TYR A 9 -14.19 9.79 -12.46
N ALA A 10 -13.72 10.46 -11.41
CA ALA A 10 -12.34 10.40 -10.92
C ALA A 10 -11.99 9.07 -10.20
N GLY A 11 -12.93 8.13 -10.12
CA GLY A 11 -12.74 6.83 -9.46
C GLY A 11 -12.86 6.86 -7.93
N VAL A 12 -13.06 8.04 -7.34
CA VAL A 12 -13.31 8.30 -5.92
C VAL A 12 -14.39 9.36 -5.78
N ASP A 13 -15.16 9.31 -4.70
CA ASP A 13 -16.26 10.23 -4.42
C ASP A 13 -15.71 11.64 -4.08
N PRO A 14 -16.11 12.72 -4.79
CA PRO A 14 -15.74 14.08 -4.44
C PRO A 14 -16.15 14.51 -3.02
N ALA A 15 -17.16 13.88 -2.43
CA ALA A 15 -17.55 14.12 -1.04
C ALA A 15 -16.47 13.64 -0.04
N GLU A 16 -15.77 12.55 -0.37
CA GLU A 16 -14.66 12.01 0.42
C GLU A 16 -13.32 12.69 0.06
N VAL A 17 -13.13 13.01 -1.23
CA VAL A 17 -11.92 13.65 -1.76
C VAL A 17 -12.29 14.86 -2.62
N PRO A 18 -12.42 16.07 -2.04
CA PRO A 18 -12.84 17.27 -2.77
C PRO A 18 -11.92 17.67 -3.93
N SER A 19 -10.65 17.27 -3.86
CA SER A 19 -9.66 17.50 -4.91
C SER A 19 -9.63 16.41 -5.99
N ALA A 20 -10.63 15.51 -6.05
CA ALA A 20 -10.67 14.41 -7.01
C ALA A 20 -10.55 14.87 -8.48
N ALA A 21 -11.01 16.09 -8.79
CA ALA A 21 -10.89 16.68 -10.13
C ALA A 21 -9.50 17.24 -10.47
N TRP A 22 -8.59 17.37 -9.50
CA TRP A 22 -7.32 18.08 -9.65
C TRP A 22 -6.14 17.16 -9.99
N GLY A 23 -6.36 15.84 -10.02
CA GLY A 23 -5.34 14.87 -10.41
C GLY A 23 -5.46 13.53 -9.71
N TRP A 24 -4.30 12.90 -9.44
CA TRP A 24 -4.23 11.53 -8.95
C TRP A 24 -4.75 11.39 -7.52
N SER A 25 -5.92 10.76 -7.37
CA SER A 25 -6.61 10.61 -6.09
C SER A 25 -6.97 9.16 -5.72
N ARG A 26 -6.65 8.20 -6.60
CA ARG A 26 -6.96 6.77 -6.38
C ARG A 26 -5.74 5.89 -6.57
N ILE A 27 -5.45 5.07 -5.56
CA ILE A 27 -4.47 3.99 -5.66
C ILE A 27 -5.14 2.67 -5.28
N ASN A 28 -4.87 1.61 -6.04
CA ASN A 28 -5.49 0.33 -5.79
C ASN A 28 -4.82 -0.38 -4.61
N HIS A 29 -5.59 -1.11 -3.80
CA HIS A 29 -5.05 -1.89 -2.68
C HIS A 29 -4.05 -2.95 -3.15
N HIS A 30 -4.24 -3.53 -4.34
CA HIS A 30 -3.24 -4.44 -4.95
C HIS A 30 -1.87 -3.78 -5.14
N THR A 31 -1.82 -2.49 -5.51
CA THR A 31 -0.56 -1.75 -5.65
C THR A 31 0.16 -1.68 -4.30
N TRP A 32 -0.57 -1.38 -3.22
CA TRP A 32 0.00 -1.38 -1.88
C TRP A 32 0.52 -2.75 -1.44
N HIS A 33 -0.15 -3.84 -1.84
CA HIS A 33 0.34 -5.18 -1.56
C HIS A 33 1.65 -5.49 -2.28
N ILE A 34 1.76 -5.11 -3.55
CA ILE A 34 2.98 -5.31 -4.34
C ILE A 34 4.13 -4.49 -3.75
N VAL A 35 3.89 -3.21 -3.45
CA VAL A 35 4.89 -2.33 -2.83
C VAL A 35 5.32 -2.86 -1.46
N GLY A 36 4.38 -3.32 -0.64
CA GLY A 36 4.67 -3.92 0.65
C GLY A 36 5.50 -5.20 0.54
N LEU A 37 5.14 -6.09 -0.39
CA LEU A 37 5.89 -7.34 -0.63
C LEU A 37 7.30 -7.06 -1.17
N PHE A 38 7.43 -6.05 -2.04
CA PHE A 38 8.73 -5.56 -2.50
C PHE A 38 9.56 -5.02 -1.33
N ALA A 39 8.99 -4.20 -0.44
CA ALA A 39 9.67 -3.68 0.73
C ALA A 39 10.17 -4.80 1.67
N ILE A 40 9.36 -5.84 1.89
CA ILE A 40 9.78 -7.04 2.64
C ILE A 40 10.98 -7.70 1.95
N GLY A 41 10.89 -7.94 0.64
CA GLY A 41 11.99 -8.53 -0.14
C GLY A 41 13.27 -7.71 -0.04
N LEU A 42 13.17 -6.38 -0.12
CA LEU A 42 14.29 -5.46 0.02
C LEU A 42 14.93 -5.55 1.42
N LEU A 43 14.13 -5.49 2.48
CA LEU A 43 14.62 -5.58 3.86
C LEU A 43 15.33 -6.92 4.12
N LEU A 44 14.78 -8.02 3.62
CA LEU A 44 15.40 -9.34 3.76
C LEU A 44 16.67 -9.47 2.91
N ALA A 45 16.72 -8.85 1.73
CA ALA A 45 17.94 -8.80 0.92
C ALA A 45 19.08 -8.05 1.65
N MET A 46 18.76 -7.02 2.42
CA MET A 46 19.72 -6.25 3.22
C MET A 46 20.36 -7.04 4.37
N LEU A 47 19.81 -8.21 4.74
CA LEU A 47 20.47 -9.14 5.67
C LEU A 47 21.80 -9.66 5.12
N ARG A 48 21.96 -9.68 3.79
CA ARG A 48 23.20 -10.07 3.13
C ARG A 48 24.09 -8.84 2.92
N GLY A 49 24.98 -8.59 3.88
CA GLY A 49 25.92 -7.46 3.84
C GLY A 49 27.14 -7.66 4.74
N ASN A 50 27.98 -6.63 4.86
CA ASN A 50 29.19 -6.62 5.70
C ASN A 50 28.86 -6.33 7.19
N HIS A 51 27.85 -7.01 7.72
CA HIS A 51 27.34 -6.78 9.07
C HIS A 51 28.22 -7.50 10.09
N VAL A 52 28.96 -6.75 10.91
CA VAL A 52 29.74 -7.31 12.02
C VAL A 52 28.85 -7.53 13.25
N GLY A 53 27.87 -6.65 13.45
CA GLY A 53 26.87 -6.74 14.52
C GLY A 53 25.54 -7.31 14.02
N HIS A 54 24.92 -8.18 14.81
CA HIS A 54 23.62 -8.80 14.48
C HIS A 54 22.42 -7.93 14.88
N VAL A 55 22.64 -6.78 15.51
CA VAL A 55 21.57 -5.89 15.97
C VAL A 55 20.75 -5.36 14.78
N GLU A 56 21.40 -4.96 13.69
CA GLU A 56 20.70 -4.49 12.50
C GLU A 56 19.78 -5.59 11.92
N ASN A 57 20.25 -6.85 11.88
CA ASN A 57 19.46 -7.98 11.39
C ASN A 57 18.15 -8.15 12.15
N TRP A 58 18.15 -7.93 13.47
CA TRP A 58 16.93 -7.97 14.28
C TRP A 58 15.93 -6.88 13.89
N TYR A 59 16.41 -5.67 13.60
CA TYR A 59 15.55 -4.60 13.11
C TYR A 59 15.02 -4.89 11.70
N LEU A 60 15.87 -5.37 10.79
CA LEU A 60 15.46 -5.74 9.42
C LEU A 60 14.38 -6.83 9.44
N ILE A 61 14.59 -7.89 10.23
CA ILE A 61 13.61 -8.97 10.40
C ILE A 61 12.35 -8.44 11.09
N GLY A 62 12.49 -7.63 12.14
CA GLY A 62 11.37 -7.05 12.88
C GLY A 62 10.47 -6.19 12.00
N PHE A 63 11.04 -5.30 11.20
CA PHE A 63 10.27 -4.46 10.26
C PHE A 63 9.68 -5.26 9.11
N ALA A 64 10.41 -6.25 8.57
CA ALA A 64 9.86 -7.14 7.55
C ALA A 64 8.65 -7.92 8.07
N ALA A 65 8.73 -8.45 9.29
CA ALA A 65 7.62 -9.15 9.95
C ALA A 65 6.43 -8.21 10.23
N LEU A 66 6.69 -6.97 10.65
CA LEU A 66 5.65 -5.97 10.89
C LEU A 66 4.89 -5.64 9.60
N VAL A 67 5.60 -5.39 8.49
CA VAL A 67 4.97 -5.09 7.19
C VAL A 67 4.16 -6.30 6.71
N LEU A 68 4.71 -7.51 6.84
CA LEU A 68 4.01 -8.75 6.49
C LEU A 68 2.72 -8.92 7.30
N PHE A 69 2.76 -8.66 8.60
CA PHE A 69 1.59 -8.72 9.47
C PHE A 69 0.49 -7.75 9.01
N VAL A 70 0.85 -6.51 8.68
CA VAL A 70 -0.10 -5.50 8.19
C VAL A 70 -0.75 -5.94 6.87
N LEU A 71 0.03 -6.49 5.94
CA LEU A 71 -0.49 -7.00 4.66
C LEU A 71 -1.44 -8.18 4.84
N ILE A 72 -1.08 -9.16 5.67
CA ILE A 72 -1.94 -10.30 5.96
C ILE A 72 -3.25 -9.82 6.62
N ARG A 73 -3.15 -8.89 7.58
CA ARG A 73 -4.32 -8.30 8.24
C ARG A 73 -5.23 -7.57 7.25
N ASP A 74 -4.68 -6.80 6.32
CA ASP A 74 -5.46 -6.10 5.28
C ASP A 74 -6.15 -7.11 4.34
N LEU A 75 -5.42 -8.11 3.86
CA LEU A 75 -5.97 -9.16 3.00
C LEU A 75 -7.13 -9.91 3.68
N LEU A 76 -6.94 -10.33 4.93
CA LEU A 76 -7.98 -11.02 5.71
C LEU A 76 -9.16 -10.11 6.02
N GLY A 77 -8.91 -8.84 6.35
CA GLY A 77 -9.95 -7.85 6.62
C GLY A 77 -10.82 -7.60 5.39
N ARG A 78 -10.23 -7.56 4.19
CA ARG A 78 -10.95 -7.44 2.91
C ARG A 78 -11.72 -8.71 2.55
N GLN A 79 -11.13 -9.89 2.73
CA GLN A 79 -11.82 -11.17 2.51
C GLN A 79 -13.05 -11.34 3.43
N ARG A 80 -12.97 -10.84 4.66
CA ARG A 80 -14.06 -10.88 5.64
C ARG A 80 -15.06 -9.73 5.49
N GLY A 81 -14.82 -8.78 4.58
CA GLY A 81 -15.68 -7.62 4.34
C GLY A 81 -15.64 -6.55 5.43
N TRP A 82 -14.66 -6.59 6.33
CA TRP A 82 -14.48 -5.60 7.41
C TRP A 82 -13.83 -4.31 6.93
N ILE A 83 -13.06 -4.41 5.83
CA ILE A 83 -12.32 -3.31 5.23
C ILE A 83 -12.80 -3.21 3.78
N ARG A 84 -13.29 -2.03 3.40
CA ARG A 84 -13.70 -1.72 2.01
C ARG A 84 -12.53 -1.12 1.22
#